data_AF-A0A9X7DZT0-F1
#
_entry.id   AF-A0A9X7DZT0-F1
#
_cell.length_a   1.000
_cell.length_b   1.000
_cell.length_c   1.000
_cell.angle_alpha   90.00
_cell.angle_beta   90.00
_cell.angle_gamma   90.00
#
_symmetry.space_group_name_H-M   'P 1'
#
loop_
_entity.id
_entity.type
_entity.pdbx_description
1 polymer ?
#
loop_
_entity_poly.entity_id
_entity_poly.type
_entity_poly.pdbx_seq_one_letter_code
_entity_poly.pdbx_strand_id
1 'polypeptide(L)'
;GSSNEVELIVARYDEEVDAIMNVRNNAPGVPSPFCGECDRCHPQVYPITHDGCHDDRKEQYADVGSHSCHGKPREKHGICHDSHQFDFHIDTGKVYLTENPGIWVLFKISSPKGYATLDNIELIEEGPLVGESLALVKKREQKWKNEMESKWLQTKEAYEKAKREVDGLFTDSQDKALKFETIISNIISAE
;
A
#
# COMPACT_ATOMS: atom_id res chain seq x y z
N GLY A 1 5.72 15.22 -11.79
CA GLY A 1 5.46 16.01 -10.56
C GLY A 1 6.58 15.83 -9.57
N SER A 2 6.45 16.33 -8.34
CA SER A 2 7.48 16.24 -7.28
C SER A 2 6.88 15.72 -5.97
N SER A 3 7.69 15.11 -5.11
CA SER A 3 7.23 14.53 -3.85
C SER A 3 8.25 14.70 -2.73
N ASN A 4 7.75 14.74 -1.50
CA ASN A 4 8.53 14.66 -0.28
C ASN A 4 7.73 13.88 0.77
N GLU A 5 8.34 12.84 1.33
CA GLU A 5 7.81 11.97 2.38
C GLU A 5 6.48 11.29 2.02
N VAL A 6 6.38 10.81 0.77
CA VAL A 6 5.22 10.05 0.28
C VAL A 6 5.51 8.57 0.38
N GLU A 7 4.71 7.82 1.13
CA GLU A 7 4.74 6.36 1.19
C GLU A 7 3.75 5.77 0.18
N LEU A 8 4.22 4.92 -0.73
CA LEU A 8 3.36 4.06 -1.54
C LEU A 8 3.11 2.74 -0.81
N ILE A 9 1.85 2.47 -0.52
CA ILE A 9 1.40 1.23 0.13
C ILE A 9 0.48 0.49 -0.85
N VAL A 10 0.82 -0.75 -1.15
CA VAL A 10 -0.01 -1.64 -1.96
C VAL A 10 -0.31 -2.90 -1.16
N ALA A 11 -1.59 -3.23 -1.00
CA ALA A 11 -2.00 -4.34 -0.14
C ALA A 11 -3.10 -5.19 -0.76
N ARG A 12 -2.99 -6.51 -0.59
CA ARG A 12 -4.06 -7.48 -0.88
C ARG A 12 -4.10 -8.59 0.18
N TYR A 13 -3.00 -9.32 0.33
CA TYR A 13 -2.85 -10.37 1.34
C TYR A 13 -2.13 -9.81 2.56
N ASP A 14 -0.86 -9.44 2.35
CA ASP A 14 -0.04 -8.72 3.31
C ASP A 14 0.13 -7.26 2.79
N GLU A 15 0.46 -6.33 3.69
CA GLU A 15 0.82 -4.96 3.31
C GLU A 15 2.23 -4.96 2.69
N GLU A 16 2.37 -4.44 1.48
CA GLU A 16 3.65 -4.28 0.80
C GLU A 16 3.90 -2.77 0.63
N VAL A 17 4.94 -2.27 1.31
CA VAL A 17 5.41 -0.89 1.18
C VAL A 17 6.54 -0.89 0.16
N ASP A 18 6.34 -0.18 -0.94
CA ASP A 18 7.33 -0.09 -2.02
C ASP A 18 8.52 0.78 -1.58
N ALA A 19 8.24 2.05 -1.31
CA ALA A 19 9.25 3.04 -0.98
C ALA A 19 8.65 4.32 -0.36
N ILE A 20 9.54 5.12 0.25
CA ILE A 20 9.30 6.53 0.54
C ILE A 20 9.83 7.35 -0.65
N MET A 21 8.93 7.96 -1.40
CA MET A 21 9.25 8.76 -2.58
C MET A 21 9.59 10.20 -2.19
N ASN A 22 10.81 10.62 -2.52
CA ASN A 22 11.34 11.97 -2.32
C ASN A 22 11.91 12.50 -3.64
N VAL A 23 11.03 12.89 -4.57
CA VAL A 23 11.42 13.34 -5.92
C VAL A 23 11.45 14.86 -5.99
N ARG A 24 12.61 15.45 -6.25
CA ARG A 24 12.74 16.90 -6.45
C ARG A 24 12.06 17.36 -7.73
N ASN A 25 11.63 18.61 -7.77
CA ASN A 25 11.13 19.21 -9.00
C ASN A 25 12.29 19.64 -9.91
N ASN A 26 12.64 18.82 -10.91
CA ASN A 26 13.82 19.06 -11.77
C ASN A 26 13.47 19.72 -13.13
N ALA A 27 12.32 20.37 -13.30
CA ALA A 27 11.93 20.92 -14.60
C ALA A 27 12.32 22.41 -14.80
N PRO A 28 13.16 22.75 -15.81
CA PRO A 28 13.10 24.06 -16.45
C PRO A 28 11.88 24.09 -17.40
N GLY A 29 10.82 24.79 -17.01
CA GLY A 29 9.82 25.38 -17.94
C GLY A 29 9.12 24.46 -18.95
N VAL A 30 8.73 23.24 -18.61
CA VAL A 30 7.85 22.42 -19.48
C VAL A 30 6.38 22.70 -19.17
N PRO A 31 5.52 23.04 -20.16
CA PRO A 31 4.10 23.30 -19.92
C PRO A 31 3.37 22.04 -19.46
N SER A 32 2.48 22.19 -18.49
CA SER A 32 1.57 21.14 -18.02
C SER A 32 0.79 20.52 -19.19
N PRO A 33 0.72 19.18 -19.33
CA PRO A 33 -0.13 18.58 -20.34
C PRO A 33 -1.57 18.68 -19.87
N PHE A 34 -2.31 19.66 -20.39
CA PHE A 34 -3.76 19.67 -20.30
C PHE A 34 -4.30 18.41 -20.99
N CYS A 35 -4.85 17.48 -20.23
CA CYS A 35 -5.44 16.25 -20.75
C CYS A 35 -6.93 16.51 -21.03
N GLY A 36 -7.31 16.59 -22.30
CA GLY A 36 -8.68 16.90 -22.72
C GLY A 36 -9.07 16.48 -24.14
N GLU A 37 -8.26 15.71 -24.86
CA GLU A 37 -8.62 15.19 -26.19
C GLU A 37 -8.12 13.74 -26.39
N CYS A 38 -8.98 12.93 -27.02
CA CYS A 38 -8.96 11.47 -27.03
C CYS A 38 -7.82 10.78 -27.82
N ASP A 39 -6.92 11.52 -28.48
CA ASP A 39 -6.06 10.96 -29.55
C ASP A 39 -4.55 10.85 -29.22
N ARG A 40 -4.15 10.71 -27.94
CA ARG A 40 -2.70 10.70 -27.58
C ARG A 40 -2.17 9.45 -26.86
N CYS A 41 -2.75 8.27 -27.05
CA CYS A 41 -2.13 7.00 -26.63
C CYS A 41 -0.93 6.59 -27.51
N HIS A 42 0.06 7.47 -27.67
CA HIS A 42 1.38 7.10 -28.19
C HIS A 42 2.41 7.30 -27.08
N PRO A 43 3.22 6.28 -26.73
CA PRO A 43 4.25 6.40 -25.72
C PRO A 43 5.25 7.49 -26.15
N GLN A 44 5.26 8.60 -25.42
CA GLN A 44 6.33 9.60 -25.57
C GLN A 44 7.57 9.01 -24.90
N VAL A 45 8.58 8.67 -25.70
CA VAL A 45 9.89 8.21 -25.21
C VAL A 45 10.60 9.43 -24.64
N TYR A 46 10.62 9.58 -23.32
CA TYR A 46 11.44 10.59 -22.65
C TYR A 46 12.91 10.13 -22.63
N PRO A 47 13.87 11.01 -22.97
CA PRO A 47 15.28 10.67 -22.85
C PRO A 47 15.66 10.50 -21.38
N ILE A 48 16.20 9.33 -21.05
CA ILE A 48 16.79 9.04 -19.73
C ILE A 48 18.10 9.83 -19.63
N THR A 49 18.08 11.00 -18.98
CA THR A 49 19.29 11.67 -18.54
C THR A 49 19.79 10.99 -17.27
N HIS A 50 20.82 10.15 -17.40
CA HIS A 50 21.59 9.66 -16.26
C HIS A 50 22.44 10.81 -15.70
N ASP A 51 21.89 11.61 -14.78
CA ASP A 51 22.71 12.45 -13.91
C ASP A 51 23.12 11.62 -12.68
N GLY A 52 24.43 11.50 -12.49
CA GLY A 52 25.05 10.59 -11.53
C GLY A 52 24.71 10.91 -10.08
N CYS A 53 24.41 9.87 -9.32
CA CYS A 53 24.31 9.93 -7.87
C CYS A 53 25.67 10.33 -7.28
N HIS A 54 25.72 11.41 -6.49
CA HIS A 54 26.84 11.63 -5.58
C HIS A 54 26.74 10.63 -4.43
N ASP A 55 27.42 9.49 -4.58
CA ASP A 55 27.66 8.54 -3.51
C ASP A 55 28.85 9.05 -2.68
N ASP A 56 28.60 9.43 -1.43
CA ASP A 56 29.66 9.70 -0.43
C ASP A 56 30.23 8.37 0.12
N ARG A 57 30.49 7.41 -0.78
CA ARG A 57 31.10 6.13 -0.44
C ARG A 57 32.25 5.84 -1.38
N LYS A 58 33.44 5.91 -0.78
CA LYS A 58 34.76 5.67 -1.37
C LYS A 58 34.77 4.54 -2.41
N GLU A 59 35.39 4.87 -3.54
CA GLU A 59 35.69 4.01 -4.69
C GLU A 59 36.17 2.60 -4.33
N GLN A 60 35.63 1.60 -5.02
CA GLN A 60 36.40 0.46 -5.51
C GLN A 60 35.70 -0.21 -6.71
N TYR A 61 36.48 -0.29 -7.79
CA TYR A 61 36.25 -0.85 -9.13
C TYR A 61 35.34 -2.09 -9.24
N ALA A 62 34.42 -2.11 -10.21
CA ALA A 62 34.43 -3.03 -11.37
C ALA A 62 33.05 -3.21 -12.05
N ASP A 63 33.11 -3.15 -13.39
CA ASP A 63 32.39 -3.94 -14.41
C ASP A 63 30.89 -3.68 -14.72
N VAL A 64 30.66 -3.60 -16.03
CA VAL A 64 29.43 -3.22 -16.73
C VAL A 64 28.55 -4.46 -16.90
N GLY A 65 27.36 -4.47 -16.31
CA GLY A 65 26.44 -5.61 -16.49
C GLY A 65 25.02 -5.39 -16.00
N SER A 66 24.13 -5.07 -16.94
CA SER A 66 22.69 -5.38 -16.97
C SER A 66 21.99 -5.70 -15.64
N HIS A 67 21.32 -4.70 -15.03
CA HIS A 67 20.44 -4.93 -13.88
C HIS A 67 19.01 -5.20 -14.34
N SER A 68 18.72 -6.46 -14.66
CA SER A 68 17.37 -7.02 -14.59
C SER A 68 17.02 -7.21 -13.10
N CYS A 69 15.94 -6.57 -12.64
CA CYS A 69 15.46 -6.67 -11.26
C CYS A 69 14.66 -7.96 -11.04
N HIS A 70 15.30 -9.13 -11.16
CA HIS A 70 14.69 -10.39 -10.73
C HIS A 70 15.18 -10.82 -9.34
N GLY A 71 14.23 -10.83 -8.40
CA GLY A 71 14.07 -11.81 -7.32
C GLY A 71 15.15 -11.87 -6.24
N LYS A 72 14.91 -11.19 -5.10
CA LYS A 72 15.16 -11.69 -3.72
C LYS A 72 14.26 -10.93 -2.73
N PRO A 73 13.97 -11.48 -1.52
CA PRO A 73 13.11 -10.83 -0.53
C PRO A 73 13.87 -9.63 0.02
N ARG A 74 13.36 -8.43 -0.27
CA ARG A 74 14.10 -7.20 -0.11
C ARG A 74 13.72 -6.53 1.22
N GLU A 75 14.72 -6.38 2.08
CA GLU A 75 14.78 -5.44 3.21
C GLU A 75 14.14 -4.11 2.81
N LYS A 76 13.55 -3.33 3.74
CA LYS A 76 12.94 -2.02 3.46
C LYS A 76 13.87 -1.19 2.57
N HIS A 77 13.55 -1.14 1.27
CA HIS A 77 14.38 -0.45 0.30
C HIS A 77 14.11 1.03 0.51
N GLY A 78 15.04 1.72 1.18
CA GLY A 78 15.14 3.17 1.08
C GLY A 78 15.63 3.55 -0.31
N ILE A 79 14.86 3.22 -1.35
CA ILE A 79 15.12 3.69 -2.70
C ILE A 79 14.78 5.18 -2.68
N CYS A 80 15.80 6.03 -2.68
CA CYS A 80 15.63 7.39 -3.14
C CYS A 80 15.24 7.29 -4.62
N HIS A 81 13.94 7.42 -4.90
CA HIS A 81 13.48 7.63 -6.27
C HIS A 81 13.93 9.04 -6.67
N ASP A 82 15.07 9.16 -7.32
CA ASP A 82 15.45 10.38 -8.06
C ASP A 82 14.70 10.45 -9.40
N SER A 83 14.01 9.37 -9.79
CA SER A 83 13.16 9.27 -10.97
C SER A 83 11.76 9.85 -10.70
N HIS A 84 11.24 10.60 -11.68
CA HIS A 84 9.85 11.04 -11.70
C HIS A 84 8.85 9.92 -12.02
N GLN A 85 9.33 8.76 -12.52
CA GLN A 85 8.53 7.58 -12.80
C GLN A 85 8.70 6.55 -11.68
N PHE A 86 7.59 5.90 -11.31
CA PHE A 86 7.54 4.78 -10.37
C PHE A 86 6.70 3.65 -10.93
N ASP A 87 6.99 2.42 -10.51
CA ASP A 87 6.26 1.21 -10.84
C ASP A 87 6.24 0.27 -9.64
N PHE A 88 5.12 -0.43 -9.43
CA PHE A 88 4.99 -1.42 -8.37
C PHE A 88 4.22 -2.64 -8.88
N HIS A 89 4.76 -3.83 -8.60
CA HIS A 89 4.19 -5.09 -9.05
C HIS A 89 3.55 -5.84 -7.88
N ILE A 90 2.30 -6.25 -8.05
CA ILE A 90 1.59 -7.09 -7.09
C ILE A 90 1.00 -8.34 -7.76
N ASP A 91 1.32 -9.49 -7.20
CA ASP A 91 0.80 -10.77 -7.66
C ASP A 91 -0.59 -11.03 -7.07
N THR A 92 -1.57 -11.27 -7.94
CA THR A 92 -2.91 -11.70 -7.50
C THR A 92 -3.05 -13.22 -7.56
N GLY A 93 -3.46 -13.83 -6.45
CA GLY A 93 -3.88 -15.22 -6.41
C GLY A 93 -5.32 -15.38 -6.89
N LYS A 94 -6.09 -16.28 -6.28
CA LYS A 94 -7.49 -16.48 -6.67
C LYS A 94 -8.32 -15.21 -6.40
N VAL A 95 -9.22 -14.91 -7.33
CA VAL A 95 -10.22 -13.84 -7.19
C VAL A 95 -11.46 -14.42 -6.50
N TYR A 96 -11.84 -13.79 -5.39
CA TYR A 96 -12.99 -14.15 -4.57
C TYR A 96 -14.01 -13.03 -4.63
N LEU A 97 -15.17 -13.27 -5.23
CA LEU A 97 -16.21 -12.23 -5.39
C LEU A 97 -16.98 -11.94 -4.10
N THR A 98 -17.03 -12.91 -3.17
CA THR A 98 -17.74 -12.77 -1.90
C THR A 98 -16.85 -12.09 -0.85
N GLU A 99 -15.64 -12.63 -0.65
CA GLU A 99 -14.67 -12.10 0.30
C GLU A 99 -14.04 -10.80 -0.20
N ASN A 100 -14.00 -10.61 -1.53
CA ASN A 100 -13.59 -9.41 -2.24
C ASN A 100 -12.39 -8.68 -1.59
N PRO A 101 -11.21 -9.32 -1.49
CA PRO A 101 -10.05 -8.70 -0.86
C PRO A 101 -9.55 -7.46 -1.61
N GLY A 102 -9.91 -7.31 -2.89
CA GLY A 102 -9.53 -6.16 -3.71
C GLY A 102 -8.02 -6.02 -3.90
N ILE A 103 -7.60 -4.80 -4.22
CA ILE A 103 -6.22 -4.31 -4.13
C ILE A 103 -6.33 -2.90 -3.57
N TRP A 104 -5.67 -2.64 -2.46
CA TRP A 104 -5.55 -1.30 -1.90
C TRP A 104 -4.28 -0.65 -2.45
N VAL A 105 -4.41 0.56 -2.99
CA VAL A 105 -3.30 1.41 -3.41
C VAL A 105 -3.43 2.73 -2.68
N LEU A 106 -2.49 3.04 -1.80
CA LEU A 106 -2.51 4.25 -0.99
C LEU A 106 -1.22 5.04 -1.19
N PHE A 107 -1.38 6.36 -1.34
CA PHE A 107 -0.31 7.34 -1.23
C PHE A 107 -0.47 8.07 0.09
N LYS A 108 0.44 7.82 1.03
CA LYS A 108 0.34 8.33 2.39
C LYS A 108 1.40 9.38 2.66
N ILE A 109 0.97 10.51 3.21
CA ILE A 109 1.85 11.58 3.72
C ILE A 109 1.53 11.76 5.19
N SER A 110 2.47 11.40 6.06
CA SER A 110 2.29 11.52 7.52
C SER A 110 2.90 12.80 8.08
N SER A 111 3.78 13.43 7.31
CA SER A 111 4.55 14.61 7.72
C SER A 111 3.79 15.90 7.42
N PRO A 112 3.73 16.88 8.35
CA PRO A 112 3.18 18.21 8.09
C PRO A 112 3.90 18.98 6.97
N LYS A 113 5.14 18.59 6.64
CA LYS A 113 5.96 19.18 5.58
C LYS A 113 5.98 18.33 4.30
N GLY A 114 5.37 17.15 4.34
CA GLY A 114 5.29 16.28 3.18
C GLY A 114 4.34 16.84 2.13
N TYR A 115 4.62 16.54 0.86
CA TYR A 115 3.79 16.96 -0.26
C TYR A 115 3.96 15.99 -1.43
N ALA A 116 2.99 15.98 -2.34
CA ALA A 116 3.08 15.21 -3.56
C ALA A 116 2.36 15.93 -4.71
N THR A 117 2.93 15.81 -5.90
CA THR A 117 2.23 16.02 -7.17
C THR A 117 2.47 14.79 -8.00
N LEU A 118 1.45 13.95 -8.09
CA LEU A 118 1.44 12.71 -8.85
C LEU A 118 0.55 12.90 -10.07
N ASP A 119 0.92 12.28 -11.17
CA ASP A 119 0.16 12.26 -12.42
C ASP A 119 0.37 10.91 -13.10
N ASN A 120 -0.45 10.60 -14.11
CA ASN A 120 -0.32 9.39 -14.92
C ASN A 120 -0.33 8.09 -14.08
N ILE A 121 -1.20 8.02 -13.07
CA ILE A 121 -1.35 6.82 -12.24
C ILE A 121 -2.17 5.79 -13.01
N GLU A 122 -1.58 4.63 -13.24
CA GLU A 122 -2.19 3.52 -13.98
C GLU A 122 -2.13 2.23 -13.17
N LEU A 123 -3.18 1.42 -13.27
CA LEU A 123 -3.21 0.04 -12.79
C LEU A 123 -3.45 -0.86 -14.00
N ILE A 124 -2.43 -1.62 -14.37
CA ILE A 124 -2.42 -2.44 -15.57
C ILE A 124 -2.26 -3.92 -15.24
N GLU A 125 -2.95 -4.77 -15.99
CA GLU A 125 -2.72 -6.21 -15.95
C GLU A 125 -1.50 -6.52 -16.84
N GLU A 126 -0.40 -6.96 -16.23
CA GLU A 126 0.82 -7.32 -16.97
C GLU A 126 0.70 -8.69 -17.66
N GLY A 127 0.10 -9.67 -16.97
CA GLY A 127 -0.13 -11.00 -17.52
C GLY A 127 -0.34 -12.09 -16.46
N PRO A 128 -0.53 -13.34 -16.90
CA PRO A 128 -0.78 -14.47 -15.99
C PRO A 128 0.50 -14.91 -15.26
N LEU A 129 0.37 -15.26 -13.98
CA LEU A 129 1.44 -15.82 -13.18
C LEU A 129 1.74 -17.28 -13.55
N VAL A 130 3.03 -17.62 -13.66
CA VAL A 130 3.52 -18.97 -14.00
C VAL A 130 4.71 -19.36 -13.14
N GLY A 131 4.98 -20.66 -13.03
CA GLY A 131 6.19 -21.17 -12.36
C GLY A 131 6.30 -20.74 -10.89
N GLU A 132 7.40 -20.09 -10.54
CA GLU A 132 7.74 -19.71 -9.17
C GLU A 132 6.82 -18.63 -8.60
N SER A 133 6.48 -17.58 -9.36
CA SER A 133 5.58 -16.52 -8.88
C SER A 133 4.20 -17.07 -8.55
N LEU A 134 3.68 -17.99 -9.37
CA LEU A 134 2.42 -18.71 -9.10
C LEU A 134 2.50 -19.56 -7.81
N ALA A 135 3.64 -20.19 -7.53
CA ALA A 135 3.81 -20.96 -6.30
C ALA A 135 3.89 -20.04 -5.06
N LEU A 136 4.58 -18.90 -5.18
CA LEU A 136 4.71 -17.92 -4.11
C LEU A 136 3.38 -17.26 -3.76
N VAL A 137 2.60 -16.82 -4.76
CA VAL A 137 1.31 -16.18 -4.50
C VAL A 137 0.32 -17.15 -3.84
N LYS A 138 0.32 -18.43 -4.24
CA LYS A 138 -0.51 -19.48 -3.59
C LYS A 138 -0.13 -19.66 -2.12
N LYS A 139 1.17 -19.62 -1.81
CA LYS A 139 1.66 -19.71 -0.43
C LYS A 139 1.26 -18.48 0.40
N ARG A 140 1.39 -17.26 -0.17
CA ARG A 140 0.96 -16.01 0.49
C ARG A 140 -0.54 -16.02 0.76
N GLU A 141 -1.34 -16.39 -0.24
CA GLU A 141 -2.80 -16.49 -0.13
C GLU A 141 -3.22 -17.49 0.96
N GLN A 142 -2.59 -18.67 1.02
CA GLN A 142 -2.91 -19.66 2.05
C GLN A 142 -2.54 -19.17 3.46
N LYS A 143 -1.38 -18.52 3.61
CA LYS A 143 -0.96 -17.91 4.87
C LYS A 143 -2.00 -16.86 5.31
N TRP A 144 -2.38 -15.96 4.41
CA TRP A 144 -3.39 -14.93 4.67
C TRP A 144 -4.75 -15.52 5.10
N LYS A 145 -5.23 -16.59 4.46
CA LYS A 145 -6.48 -17.25 4.87
C LYS A 145 -6.42 -17.77 6.29
N ASN A 146 -5.32 -18.42 6.67
CA ASN A 146 -5.14 -18.94 8.03
C ASN A 146 -5.12 -17.78 9.05
N GLU A 147 -4.47 -16.67 8.70
CA GLU A 147 -4.46 -15.47 9.55
C GLU A 147 -5.84 -14.82 9.66
N MET A 148 -6.61 -14.76 8.57
CA MET A 148 -7.99 -14.25 8.58
C MET A 148 -8.90 -15.11 9.45
N GLU A 149 -8.78 -16.44 9.39
CA GLU A 149 -9.55 -17.35 10.25
C GLU A 149 -9.24 -17.11 11.73
N SER A 150 -7.96 -16.97 12.07
CA SER A 150 -7.53 -16.66 13.44
C SER A 150 -8.06 -15.31 13.92
N LYS A 151 -7.92 -14.25 13.10
CA LYS A 151 -8.45 -12.91 13.39
C LYS A 151 -9.97 -12.90 13.53
N TRP A 152 -10.68 -13.66 12.69
CA TRP A 152 -12.13 -13.79 12.78
C TRP A 152 -12.56 -14.40 14.12
N LEU A 153 -11.90 -15.47 14.56
CA LEU A 153 -12.23 -16.11 15.82
C LEU A 153 -11.99 -15.17 17.02
N GLN A 154 -10.85 -14.49 17.05
CA GLN A 154 -10.52 -13.51 18.11
C GLN A 154 -11.51 -12.34 18.11
N THR A 155 -11.86 -11.83 16.93
CA THR A 155 -12.82 -10.73 16.77
C THR A 155 -14.20 -11.14 17.25
N LYS A 156 -14.64 -12.38 16.94
CA LYS A 156 -15.92 -12.90 17.39
C LYS A 156 -15.99 -12.97 18.92
N GLU A 157 -14.95 -13.50 19.57
CA GLU A 157 -14.88 -13.57 21.03
C GLU A 157 -14.90 -12.17 21.66
N ALA A 158 -14.07 -11.26 21.16
CA ALA A 158 -14.02 -9.87 21.64
C ALA A 158 -15.36 -9.16 21.43
N TYR A 159 -15.99 -9.32 20.27
CA TYR A 159 -17.29 -8.75 19.96
C TYR A 159 -18.39 -9.30 20.88
N GLU A 160 -18.46 -10.61 21.10
CA GLU A 160 -19.47 -11.21 21.97
C GLU A 160 -19.31 -10.74 23.42
N LYS A 161 -18.06 -10.57 23.89
CA LYS A 161 -17.78 -10.01 25.20
C LYS A 161 -18.20 -8.54 25.29
N ALA A 162 -17.72 -7.70 24.39
CA ALA A 162 -18.05 -6.27 24.36
C ALA A 162 -19.56 -6.05 24.23
N LYS A 163 -20.21 -6.79 23.33
CA LYS A 163 -21.66 -6.75 23.17
C LYS A 163 -22.39 -7.09 24.47
N ARG A 164 -21.96 -8.13 25.20
CA ARG A 164 -22.58 -8.49 26.48
C ARG A 164 -22.42 -7.39 27.53
N GLU A 165 -21.26 -6.75 27.58
CA GLU A 165 -21.00 -5.64 28.50
C GLU A 165 -21.86 -4.43 28.14
N VAL A 166 -21.93 -4.06 26.86
CA VAL A 166 -22.79 -2.99 26.33
C VAL A 166 -24.27 -3.28 26.60
N ASP A 167 -24.78 -4.46 26.20
CA ASP A 167 -26.15 -4.88 26.46
C ASP A 167 -26.46 -4.89 27.97
N GLY A 168 -25.44 -5.16 28.81
CA GLY A 168 -25.52 -5.12 30.26
C GLY A 168 -25.79 -3.73 30.85
N LEU A 169 -25.46 -2.65 30.13
CA LEU A 169 -25.68 -1.26 30.56
C LEU A 169 -27.14 -0.83 30.42
N PHE A 170 -27.90 -1.42 29.49
CA PHE A 170 -29.24 -0.97 29.09
C PHE A 170 -30.37 -1.82 29.69
N THR A 171 -31.55 -1.21 29.82
CA THR A 171 -32.74 -1.88 30.36
C THR A 171 -33.28 -2.98 29.44
N ASP A 172 -33.08 -2.83 28.14
CA ASP A 172 -33.54 -3.74 27.10
C ASP A 172 -32.64 -3.61 25.85
N SER A 173 -32.88 -4.48 24.86
CA SER A 173 -32.13 -4.53 23.60
C SER A 173 -32.49 -3.43 22.60
N GLN A 174 -33.31 -2.44 22.98
CA GLN A 174 -33.59 -1.25 22.16
C GLN A 174 -32.70 -0.07 22.55
N ASP A 175 -31.83 -0.25 23.56
CA ASP A 175 -30.83 0.72 24.02
C ASP A 175 -31.42 2.10 24.38
N LYS A 176 -32.68 2.13 24.82
CA LYS A 176 -33.43 3.38 25.08
C LYS A 176 -33.11 4.03 26.41
N ALA A 177 -32.74 3.24 27.42
CA ALA A 177 -32.44 3.71 28.75
C ALA A 177 -31.37 2.83 29.41
N LEU A 178 -30.49 3.45 30.18
CA LEU A 178 -29.56 2.72 31.05
C LEU A 178 -30.33 2.13 32.24
N LYS A 179 -29.83 1.01 32.77
CA LYS A 179 -30.27 0.53 34.07
C LYS A 179 -29.96 1.56 35.14
N PHE A 180 -30.80 1.62 36.17
CA PHE A 180 -30.68 2.62 37.23
C PHE A 180 -29.35 2.50 38.00
N GLU A 181 -28.83 1.27 38.13
CA GLU A 181 -27.58 0.94 38.80
C GLU A 181 -26.32 1.16 37.96
N THR A 182 -26.45 1.47 36.66
CA THR A 182 -25.30 1.70 35.77
C THR A 182 -24.53 2.95 36.20
N ILE A 183 -23.24 2.79 36.51
CA ILE A 183 -22.34 3.90 36.84
C ILE A 183 -21.28 4.11 35.74
N ILE A 184 -20.61 5.27 35.75
CA ILE A 184 -19.60 5.65 34.74
C ILE A 184 -18.51 4.58 34.60
N SER A 185 -18.10 3.92 35.68
CA SER A 185 -17.10 2.85 35.58
C SER A 185 -17.58 1.64 34.77
N ASN A 186 -18.87 1.34 34.76
CA ASN A 186 -19.42 0.28 33.90
C ASN A 186 -19.33 0.68 32.43
N ILE A 187 -19.59 1.95 32.12
CA ILE A 187 -19.50 2.50 30.76
C ILE A 187 -18.05 2.45 30.27
N ILE A 188 -17.10 2.95 31.08
CA ILE A 188 -15.66 2.90 30.74
C ILE A 188 -15.16 1.47 30.59
N SER A 189 -15.71 0.51 31.34
CA SER A 189 -15.28 -0.90 31.21
C SER A 189 -15.78 -1.55 29.91
N ALA A 190 -16.86 -1.04 29.33
CA ALA A 190 -17.48 -1.57 28.12
C ALA A 190 -17.01 -0.85 26.83
N GLU A 191 -16.24 0.25 26.96
CA GLU A 191 -15.56 0.97 25.87
C GLU A 191 -14.29 0.25 25.41
#